data_AF-A0A535A631-F1
#
_entry.id   AF-A0A535A631-F1
#
_cell.length_a   1.000
_cell.length_b   1.000
_cell.length_c   1.000
_cell.angle_alpha   90.00
_cell.angle_beta   90.00
_cell.angle_gamma   90.00
#
_symmetry.space_group_name_H-M   'P 1'
#
loop_
_entity.id
_entity.type
_entity.pdbx_description
1 polymer ?
#
loop_
_entity_poly.entity_id
_entity_poly.type
_entity_poly.pdbx_seq_one_letter_code
_entity_poly.pdbx_strand_id
1 'polypeptide(L)'
;MPMLTKLEEFLDAHGAAYEIRSHLQAFTAQEVAAAQHVPGREMAKVVIVRAGREFLMAVLPAPRRVDLGQLGAAAGKPDLHLATEAEFAGLFPECEAGA
;
A
#
# COMPACT_ATOMS: atom_id res chain seq x y z
N MET A 1 9.20 8.86 -14.66
CA MET A 1 8.83 9.23 -13.27
C MET A 1 7.58 10.13 -13.25
N PRO A 2 6.41 9.69 -13.75
CA PRO A 2 5.20 10.52 -13.70
C PRO A 2 4.51 10.54 -12.33
N MET A 3 4.60 9.44 -11.55
CA MET A 3 3.87 9.30 -10.28
C MET A 3 4.41 10.19 -9.14
N LEU A 4 5.73 10.31 -9.01
CA LEU A 4 6.34 11.14 -7.96
C LEU A 4 5.94 12.61 -8.12
N THR A 5 6.10 13.16 -9.34
CA THR A 5 5.72 14.55 -9.64
C THR A 5 4.23 14.80 -9.39
N LYS A 6 3.35 13.88 -9.79
CA LYS A 6 1.91 13.99 -9.49
C LYS A 6 1.60 14.02 -7.99
N LEU A 7 2.34 13.23 -7.20
CA LEU A 7 2.17 13.19 -5.75
C LEU A 7 2.69 14.46 -5.09
N GLU A 8 3.86 14.95 -5.50
CA GLU A 8 4.43 16.22 -5.06
C GLU A 8 3.46 17.38 -5.32
N GLU A 9 2.99 17.52 -6.56
CA GLU A 9 2.01 18.54 -6.96
C GLU A 9 0.73 18.48 -6.12
N PHE A 10 0.24 17.27 -5.83
CA PHE A 10 -0.95 17.09 -5.00
C PHE A 10 -0.69 17.52 -3.54
N LEU A 11 0.42 17.10 -2.94
CA LEU A 11 0.76 17.43 -1.56
C LEU A 11 1.03 18.93 -1.39
N ASP A 12 1.75 19.54 -2.34
CA ASP A 12 2.03 20.98 -2.39
C ASP A 12 0.73 21.79 -2.48
N ALA A 13 -0.18 21.41 -3.38
CA ALA A 13 -1.48 22.07 -3.55
C ALA A 13 -2.35 22.03 -2.28
N HIS A 14 -2.13 21.04 -1.41
CA HIS A 14 -2.84 20.89 -0.13
C HIS A 14 -2.03 21.38 1.08
N GLY A 15 -0.83 21.92 0.88
CA GLY A 15 0.04 22.41 1.95
C GLY A 15 0.51 21.33 2.93
N ALA A 16 0.59 20.07 2.47
CA ALA A 16 1.06 18.96 3.28
C ALA A 16 2.59 18.96 3.31
N ALA A 17 3.19 18.99 4.51
CA ALA A 17 4.64 18.88 4.65
C ALA A 17 5.11 17.44 4.38
N TYR A 18 6.15 17.28 3.55
CA TYR A 18 6.75 15.99 3.22
C TYR A 18 8.27 16.09 3.03
N GLU A 19 8.93 14.93 3.08
CA GLU A 19 10.35 14.76 2.72
C GLU A 19 10.46 13.53 1.83
N ILE A 20 11.29 13.59 0.77
CA ILE A 20 11.56 12.45 -0.10
C ILE A 20 12.85 11.79 0.36
N ARG A 21 12.79 10.50 0.71
CA ARG A 21 13.94 9.69 1.10
C ARG A 21 14.11 8.52 0.14
N SER A 22 15.29 8.42 -0.46
CA SER A 22 15.66 7.27 -1.29
C SER A 22 16.35 6.20 -0.45
N HIS A 23 16.08 4.94 -0.76
CA HIS A 23 16.76 3.78 -0.16
C HIS A 23 17.14 2.79 -1.25
N LEU A 24 18.05 1.87 -0.93
CA LEU A 24 18.31 0.71 -1.78
C LEU A 24 17.05 -0.14 -1.89
N GLN A 25 16.86 -0.80 -3.03
CA GLN A 25 15.73 -1.67 -3.26
C GLN A 25 15.63 -2.73 -2.14
N ALA A 26 14.44 -2.84 -1.58
CA ALA A 26 14.08 -3.77 -0.53
C ALA A 26 12.70 -4.34 -0.88
N PHE A 27 12.44 -5.59 -0.50
CA PHE A 27 11.29 -6.35 -1.02
C PHE A 27 10.16 -6.47 -0.02
N THR A 28 10.40 -6.14 1.25
CA THR A 28 9.36 -6.08 2.27
C THR A 28 9.27 -4.70 2.90
N ALA A 29 8.05 -4.30 3.30
CA ALA A 29 7.84 -3.03 4.02
C ALA A 29 8.67 -2.94 5.32
N GLN A 30 9.00 -4.08 5.95
CA GLN A 30 9.90 -4.08 7.12
C GLN A 30 11.35 -3.79 6.74
N GLU A 31 11.85 -4.36 5.64
CA GLU A 31 13.18 -4.06 5.12
C GLU A 31 13.29 -2.59 4.66
N VAL A 32 12.24 -2.05 4.02
CA VAL A 32 12.17 -0.63 3.66
C VAL A 32 12.25 0.25 4.91
N ALA A 33 11.45 -0.06 5.93
CA ALA A 33 11.49 0.66 7.20
C ALA A 33 12.89 0.63 7.84
N ALA A 34 13.53 -0.54 7.86
CA ALA A 34 14.89 -0.69 8.36
C ALA A 34 15.92 0.12 7.55
N ALA A 35 15.85 0.07 6.21
CA ALA A 35 16.75 0.82 5.33
C ALA A 35 16.62 2.34 5.50
N GLN A 36 15.40 2.82 5.77
CA GLN A 36 15.12 4.23 6.00
C GLN A 36 15.29 4.66 7.47
N HIS A 37 15.66 3.73 8.37
CA HIS A 37 15.76 3.97 9.82
C HIS A 37 14.44 4.49 10.43
N VAL A 38 13.31 4.03 9.88
CA VAL A 38 11.96 4.35 10.38
C VAL A 38 11.43 3.15 11.18
N PRO A 39 10.80 3.35 12.34
CA PRO A 39 10.14 2.26 13.05
C PRO A 39 9.08 1.60 12.14
N GLY A 40 9.10 0.27 12.00
CA GLY A 40 8.15 -0.42 11.11
C GLY A 40 6.67 -0.15 11.45
N ARG A 41 6.37 0.25 12.69
CA ARG A 41 5.01 0.66 13.11
C ARG A 41 4.53 1.97 12.49
N GLU A 42 5.45 2.81 12.01
CA GLU A 42 5.22 4.10 11.34
C GLU A 42 5.31 3.96 9.81
N MET A 43 5.80 2.82 9.31
CA MET A 43 5.78 2.49 7.89
C MET A 43 4.42 1.93 7.48
N ALA A 44 3.71 2.64 6.60
CA ALA A 44 2.48 2.15 6.00
C ALA A 44 2.78 1.07 4.96
N LYS A 45 2.05 -0.04 5.05
CA LYS A 45 2.00 -1.11 4.06
C LYS A 45 0.59 -1.14 3.49
N VAL A 46 0.47 -1.44 2.21
CA VAL A 46 -0.79 -1.61 1.52
C VAL A 46 -0.99 -3.08 1.16
N VAL A 47 -2.21 -3.59 1.36
CA VAL A 47 -2.63 -4.94 0.94
C VAL A 47 -3.94 -4.81 0.18
N ILE A 48 -3.94 -5.26 -1.08
CA ILE A 48 -5.15 -5.27 -1.91
C ILE A 48 -5.88 -6.59 -1.71
N VAL A 49 -7.16 -6.51 -1.39
CA VAL A 49 -8.05 -7.65 -1.21
C VAL A 49 -9.26 -7.51 -2.11
N ARG A 50 -9.92 -8.62 -2.42
CA ARG A 50 -11.02 -8.68 -3.37
C ARG A 50 -12.18 -9.47 -2.80
N ALA A 51 -13.40 -9.01 -3.07
CA ALA A 51 -14.65 -9.72 -2.80
C ALA A 51 -15.55 -9.57 -4.03
N GLY A 52 -15.85 -10.67 -4.72
CA GLY A 52 -16.51 -10.65 -6.03
C GLY A 52 -15.82 -9.70 -7.04
N ARG A 53 -16.50 -8.60 -7.37
CA ARG A 53 -16.00 -7.57 -8.32
C ARG A 53 -15.37 -6.35 -7.65
N GLU A 54 -15.46 -6.27 -6.33
CA GLU A 54 -14.99 -5.12 -5.57
C GLU A 54 -13.58 -5.37 -5.02
N PHE A 55 -12.75 -4.33 -5.08
CA PHE A 55 -11.44 -4.30 -4.45
C PHE A 55 -11.49 -3.41 -3.21
N LEU A 56 -10.73 -3.80 -2.19
CA LEU A 56 -10.50 -3.01 -0.99
C LEU A 56 -9.00 -2.85 -0.78
N MET A 57 -8.61 -1.70 -0.24
CA MET A 57 -7.24 -1.40 0.11
C MET A 57 -7.11 -1.36 1.64
N ALA A 58 -6.39 -2.32 2.21
CA ALA A 58 -6.06 -2.34 3.63
C ALA A 58 -4.71 -1.64 3.84
N VAL A 59 -4.74 -0.51 4.57
CA VAL A 59 -3.53 0.23 4.97
C VAL A 59 -3.21 -0.09 6.42
N LEU A 60 -2.03 -0.64 6.67
CA LEU A 60 -1.62 -1.09 8.00
C LEU A 60 -0.12 -0.89 8.22
N PRO A 61 0.35 -0.80 9.48
CA PRO A 61 1.78 -0.79 9.76
C PRO A 61 2.52 -2.02 9.22
N ALA A 62 3.78 -1.85 8.82
CA ALA A 62 4.61 -2.93 8.26
C ALA A 62 4.61 -4.25 9.05
N PRO A 63 4.69 -4.27 10.41
CA PRO A 63 4.70 -5.52 11.17
C PRO A 63 3.34 -6.20 11.29
N ARG A 64 2.24 -5.52 10.97
CA ARG A 64 0.90 -6.12 11.10
C ARG A 64 0.56 -6.98 9.89
N ARG A 65 -0.32 -7.94 10.09
CA ARG A 65 -0.90 -8.78 9.03
C ARG A 65 -2.39 -8.48 8.91
N VAL A 66 -2.91 -8.55 7.69
CA VAL A 66 -4.36 -8.48 7.46
C VAL A 66 -4.95 -9.83 7.84
N ASP A 67 -5.95 -9.80 8.72
CA ASP A 67 -6.81 -10.94 8.98
C ASP A 67 -8.02 -10.83 8.05
N LEU A 68 -8.08 -11.70 7.03
CA LEU A 68 -9.12 -11.65 6.00
C LEU A 68 -10.50 -12.01 6.56
N GLY A 69 -10.57 -12.83 7.61
CA GLY A 69 -11.83 -13.19 8.25
C GLY A 69 -12.40 -12.01 9.04
N GLN A 70 -11.58 -11.35 9.86
CA GLN A 70 -11.99 -10.16 10.59
C GLN A 70 -12.29 -8.98 9.67
N LEU A 71 -11.47 -8.76 8.63
CA LEU A 71 -11.70 -7.73 7.64
C LEU A 71 -12.97 -7.99 6.84
N GLY A 72 -13.19 -9.24 6.41
CA GLY A 72 -14.39 -9.66 5.70
C GLY A 72 -15.65 -9.46 6.55
N ALA A 73 -15.62 -9.84 7.83
CA ALA A 73 -16.72 -9.60 8.76
C ALA A 73 -17.00 -8.09 8.94
N ALA A 74 -15.96 -7.28 9.16
CA ALA A 74 -16.09 -5.83 9.35
C ALA A 74 -16.57 -5.10 8.08
N ALA A 75 -16.18 -5.58 6.90
CA ALA A 75 -16.54 -5.01 5.62
C ALA A 75 -17.86 -5.56 5.03
N GLY A 76 -18.50 -6.54 5.70
CA GLY A 76 -19.69 -7.22 5.18
C GLY A 76 -19.41 -8.07 3.92
N LYS A 77 -18.18 -8.58 3.79
CA LYS A 77 -17.66 -9.29 2.61
C LYS A 77 -17.03 -10.63 3.03
N PRO A 78 -17.83 -11.68 3.25
CA PRO A 78 -17.34 -12.96 3.78
C PRO A 78 -16.47 -13.76 2.79
N ASP A 79 -16.51 -13.43 1.50
CA ASP A 79 -15.74 -14.04 0.40
C ASP A 79 -14.41 -13.32 0.10
N LEU A 80 -13.98 -12.45 1.03
CA LEU A 80 -12.80 -11.62 0.86
C LEU A 80 -11.51 -12.47 0.84
N HIS A 81 -10.70 -12.28 -0.19
CA HIS A 81 -9.42 -12.95 -0.38
C HIS A 81 -8.33 -11.95 -0.78
N LEU A 82 -7.07 -12.37 -0.65
CA LEU A 82 -5.94 -11.57 -1.13
C LEU A 82 -6.01 -11.48 -2.66
N ALA A 83 -5.99 -10.27 -3.21
CA ALA A 83 -5.94 -10.08 -4.65
C ALA A 83 -4.54 -10.41 -5.17
N THR A 84 -4.46 -11.14 -6.27
CA THR A 84 -3.21 -11.33 -7.01
C THR A 84 -2.84 -10.06 -7.76
N GLU A 85 -1.55 -9.86 -8.04
CA GLU A 85 -1.06 -8.68 -8.77
C GLU A 85 -1.76 -8.50 -10.13
N ALA A 86 -2.01 -9.61 -10.84
CA ALA A 86 -2.70 -9.60 -12.12
C ALA A 86 -4.15 -9.10 -12.02
N GLU A 87 -4.83 -9.36 -10.89
CA GLU A 87 -6.22 -8.95 -10.71
C GLU A 87 -6.37 -7.44 -10.52
N PHE A 88 -5.40 -6.79 -9.87
CA PHE A 88 -5.50 -5.37 -9.53
C PHE A 88 -4.55 -4.47 -10.33
N ALA A 89 -3.68 -5.01 -11.20
CA ALA A 89 -2.76 -4.22 -12.01
C ALA A 89 -3.47 -3.07 -12.78
N GLY A 90 -4.68 -3.31 -13.28
CA GLY A 90 -5.48 -2.30 -13.98
C GLY A 90 -5.96 -1.13 -13.11
N LEU A 91 -5.94 -1.26 -11.77
CA LEU A 91 -6.29 -0.16 -10.85
C LEU A 91 -5.15 0.85 -10.71
N PHE A 92 -3.90 0.44 -10.96
CA PHE A 92 -2.70 1.25 -10.80
C PHE A 92 -1.84 1.19 -12.07
N PRO A 93 -2.33 1.72 -13.21
CA PRO A 93 -1.68 1.55 -14.51
C PRO A 93 -0.30 2.25 -14.61
N GLU A 94 0.02 3.12 -13.66
CA GLU A 94 1.31 3.84 -13.59
C GLU A 94 2.28 3.23 -12.56
N CYS A 95 1.92 2.10 -11.93
CA CYS A 95 2.73 1.40 -10.94
C CYS A 95 3.19 0.04 -11.51
N GLU A 96 4.45 -0.30 -11.26
CA GLU A 96 4.95 -1.65 -11.51
C GLU A 96 4.50 -2.60 -10.40
N ALA A 97 4.43 -3.91 -10.69
CA ALA A 97 4.18 -4.91 -9.67
C ALA A 97 5.31 -4.89 -8.62
N GLY A 98 4.94 -4.78 -7.35
CA GLY A 98 5.88 -4.67 -6.23
C GLY A 98 6.47 -3.27 -6.00
N ALA A 99 6.01 -2.25 -6.72
CA ALA A 99 6.37 -0.83 -6.49
C ALA A 99 5.68 -0.23 -5.25
#